data_AF-A0A3M1KX09-F1
#
_entry.id   AF-A0A3M1KX09-F1
#
_cell.length_a   1.000
_cell.length_b   1.000
_cell.length_c   1.000
_cell.angle_alpha   90.00
_cell.angle_beta   90.00
_cell.angle_gamma   90.00
#
_symmetry.space_group_name_H-M   'P 1'
#
loop_
_entity.id
_entity.type
_entity.pdbx_description
1 polymer ?
#
loop_
_entity_poly.entity_id
_entity_poly.type
_entity_poly.pdbx_seq_one_letter_code
_entity_poly.pdbx_strand_id
1 'polypeptide(L)'
;MNFSVKVCILGLLGWSLYRQVFAQADAGLLWASFAGHFQWPNAGWLVAVLVLVPVNWGLEARKWQVLVRKFAALPFGRLYRAILAGLAVSLFTPNRIGEYAGRILLVEARHNWKAVVATLVGSLGQLWVILCAGLVGAVFFLQAVLGVEPYVLQLLFSLGSALVLCLLLFFFHIELGARLVRRLPCAGRLRKPLRHLGVLRRYTKRELTAVLGWSALRYAVYACQYFFMLQFFGVEVPLLKGLAGIAT
;
A
#
# COMPACT_ATOMS: atom_id res chain seq x y z
N MET A 1 18.96 -13.45 -0.76
CA MET A 1 17.80 -13.84 -1.59
C MET A 1 18.27 -13.86 -3.02
N ASN A 2 18.47 -15.05 -3.57
CA ASN A 2 19.26 -15.28 -4.79
C ASN A 2 18.55 -14.70 -6.01
N PHE A 3 19.32 -14.04 -6.88
CA PHE A 3 18.85 -13.48 -8.15
C PHE A 3 18.05 -14.50 -8.97
N SER A 4 18.49 -15.76 -8.96
CA SER A 4 17.83 -16.89 -9.61
C SER A 4 16.40 -17.13 -9.12
N VAL A 5 16.10 -16.94 -7.83
CA VAL A 5 14.74 -17.10 -7.28
C VAL A 5 13.84 -15.96 -7.77
N LYS A 6 14.35 -14.74 -7.86
CA LYS A 6 13.59 -13.60 -8.40
C LYS A 6 13.26 -13.80 -9.88
N VAL A 7 14.23 -14.29 -10.67
CA VAL A 7 14.04 -14.59 -12.09
C VAL A 7 13.04 -15.74 -12.28
N CYS A 8 13.10 -16.77 -11.45
CA CYS A 8 12.16 -17.89 -11.50
C CYS A 8 10.72 -17.43 -11.14
N ILE A 9 10.56 -16.61 -10.11
CA ILE A 9 9.26 -16.01 -9.75
C ILE A 9 8.75 -15.09 -10.87
N LEU A 10 9.60 -14.24 -11.45
CA LEU A 10 9.24 -13.38 -12.58
C LEU A 10 8.84 -14.19 -13.81
N GLY A 11 9.55 -15.28 -14.10
CA GLY A 11 9.23 -16.19 -15.20
C GLY A 11 7.91 -16.91 -14.98
N LEU A 12 7.67 -17.42 -13.77
CA LEU A 12 6.41 -18.09 -13.43
C LEU A 12 5.22 -17.12 -13.41
N LEU A 13 5.38 -15.91 -12.88
CA LEU A 13 4.34 -14.88 -12.92
C LEU A 13 4.10 -14.39 -14.34
N GLY A 14 5.16 -14.17 -15.12
CA GLY A 14 5.07 -13.78 -16.53
C GLY A 14 4.39 -14.86 -17.37
N TRP A 15 4.73 -16.13 -17.15
CA TRP A 15 4.07 -17.28 -17.77
C TRP A 15 2.62 -17.42 -17.34
N SER A 16 2.32 -17.27 -16.04
CA SER A 16 0.95 -17.31 -15.51
C SER A 16 0.10 -16.19 -16.09
N LEU A 17 0.63 -14.96 -16.16
CA LEU A 17 -0.04 -13.83 -16.78
C LEU A 17 -0.19 -14.02 -18.28
N TYR A 18 0.82 -14.55 -18.96
CA TYR A 18 0.72 -14.88 -20.38
C TYR A 18 -0.35 -15.94 -20.63
N ARG A 19 -0.40 -17.02 -19.84
CA ARG A 19 -1.46 -18.03 -19.95
C ARG A 19 -2.84 -17.48 -19.59
N GLN A 20 -2.97 -16.65 -18.55
CA GLN A 20 -4.26 -16.08 -18.17
C GLN A 20 -4.77 -15.04 -19.18
N VAL A 21 -3.89 -14.19 -19.70
CA VAL A 21 -4.25 -13.09 -20.60
C VAL A 21 -4.29 -13.51 -22.07
N PHE A 22 -3.47 -14.48 -22.49
CA PHE A 22 -3.40 -14.92 -23.90
C PHE A 22 -3.91 -16.35 -24.14
N ALA A 23 -4.00 -17.20 -23.11
CA ALA A 23 -4.50 -18.58 -23.27
C ALA A 23 -5.89 -18.82 -22.65
N GLN A 24 -6.44 -17.90 -21.86
CA GLN A 24 -7.79 -18.02 -21.27
C GLN A 24 -8.71 -16.80 -21.46
N ALA A 25 -8.19 -15.63 -21.85
CA ALA A 25 -9.00 -14.44 -22.13
C ALA A 25 -8.70 -13.95 -23.55
N ASP A 26 -9.70 -13.87 -24.41
CA ASP A 26 -9.55 -13.15 -25.67
C ASP A 26 -9.27 -11.68 -25.34
N ALA A 27 -8.04 -11.20 -25.57
CA ALA A 27 -7.71 -9.78 -25.44
C ALA A 27 -8.68 -8.89 -26.24
N GLY A 28 -9.24 -9.43 -27.33
CA GLY A 28 -10.34 -8.82 -28.10
C GLY A 28 -11.65 -8.69 -27.31
N LEU A 29 -12.05 -9.68 -26.51
CA LEU A 29 -13.22 -9.59 -25.63
C LEU A 29 -13.02 -8.58 -24.49
N LEU A 30 -11.81 -8.49 -23.92
CA LEU A 30 -11.49 -7.47 -22.91
C LEU A 30 -11.55 -6.06 -23.49
N TRP A 31 -11.00 -5.86 -24.69
CA TRP A 31 -11.07 -4.58 -25.40
C TRP A 31 -12.51 -4.23 -25.81
N ALA A 32 -13.26 -5.20 -26.34
CA ALA A 32 -14.66 -5.02 -26.70
C ALA A 32 -15.52 -4.70 -25.48
N SER A 33 -15.28 -5.34 -24.33
CA SER A 33 -15.96 -5.03 -23.07
C SER A 33 -15.61 -3.62 -22.60
N PHE A 34 -14.32 -3.25 -22.59
CA PHE A 34 -13.91 -1.89 -22.22
C PHE A 34 -14.55 -0.82 -23.13
N ALA A 35 -14.53 -1.02 -24.45
CA ALA A 35 -15.13 -0.11 -25.43
C ALA A 35 -16.66 -0.06 -25.31
N GLY A 36 -17.31 -1.20 -25.04
CA GLY A 36 -18.76 -1.30 -24.84
C GLY A 36 -19.24 -0.57 -23.58
N HIS A 37 -18.45 -0.60 -22.51
CA HIS A 37 -18.73 0.13 -21.27
C HIS A 37 -18.27 1.59 -21.31
N PHE A 38 -17.53 2.02 -22.34
CA PHE A 38 -17.15 3.41 -22.58
C PHE A 38 -18.31 4.22 -23.19
N GLN A 39 -19.46 4.17 -22.54
CA GLN A 39 -20.67 4.91 -22.90
C GLN A 39 -21.23 5.60 -21.66
N TRP A 40 -22.01 6.68 -21.85
CA TRP A 40 -22.74 7.29 -20.73
C TRP A 40 -23.86 6.36 -20.26
N PRO A 41 -24.04 6.15 -18.94
CA PRO A 41 -23.48 6.88 -17.80
C PRO A 41 -22.13 6.36 -17.25
N ASN A 42 -21.65 5.20 -17.70
CA ASN A 42 -20.51 4.50 -17.12
C ASN A 42 -19.18 5.28 -17.24
N ALA A 43 -19.01 6.05 -18.32
CA ALA A 43 -17.84 6.92 -18.51
C ALA A 43 -17.63 7.93 -17.36
N GLY A 44 -18.71 8.36 -16.67
CA GLY A 44 -18.62 9.25 -15.51
C GLY A 44 -17.84 8.64 -14.34
N TRP A 45 -17.96 7.32 -14.13
CA TRP A 45 -17.19 6.61 -13.10
C TRP A 45 -15.70 6.60 -13.40
N LEU A 46 -15.31 6.42 -14.67
CA LEU A 46 -13.92 6.46 -15.08
C LEU A 46 -13.31 7.86 -14.87
N VAL A 47 -14.05 8.92 -15.19
CA VAL A 47 -13.62 10.30 -14.90
C VAL A 47 -13.42 10.51 -13.40
N ALA A 48 -14.33 10.01 -12.56
CA ALA A 48 -14.19 10.08 -11.10
C ALA A 48 -12.92 9.36 -10.61
N VAL A 49 -12.62 8.18 -11.16
CA VAL A 49 -11.37 7.44 -10.85
C VAL A 49 -10.14 8.28 -11.21
N LEU A 50 -10.11 8.86 -12.41
CA LEU A 50 -8.99 9.68 -12.89
C LEU A 50 -8.78 10.93 -12.03
N VAL A 51 -9.86 11.58 -11.58
CA VAL A 51 -9.78 12.72 -10.65
C VAL A 51 -9.25 12.31 -9.28
N LEU A 52 -9.58 11.09 -8.81
CA LEU A 52 -9.08 10.58 -7.53
C LEU A 52 -7.58 10.21 -7.55
N VAL A 53 -6.97 9.96 -8.73
CA VAL A 53 -5.54 9.62 -8.84
C VAL A 53 -4.62 10.72 -8.27
N PRO A 54 -4.71 12.00 -8.69
CA PRO A 54 -3.88 13.06 -8.10
C PRO A 54 -4.19 13.31 -6.63
N VAL A 55 -5.45 13.11 -6.20
CA VAL A 55 -5.82 13.18 -4.78
C VAL A 55 -5.07 12.12 -3.98
N ASN A 56 -5.06 10.88 -4.46
CA ASN A 56 -4.36 9.75 -3.85
C ASN A 56 -2.85 10.02 -3.68
N TRP A 57 -2.20 10.53 -4.73
CA TRP A 57 -0.78 10.92 -4.65
C TRP A 57 -0.55 12.13 -3.73
N GLY A 58 -1.51 13.05 -3.67
CA GLY A 58 -1.48 14.21 -2.78
C GLY A 58 -1.52 13.80 -1.31
N LEU A 59 -2.35 12.82 -0.97
CA LEU A 59 -2.41 12.23 0.37
C LEU A 59 -1.10 11.56 0.75
N GLU A 60 -0.46 10.84 -0.18
CA GLU A 60 0.87 10.26 0.06
C GLU A 60 1.92 11.34 0.32
N ALA A 61 1.89 12.43 -0.45
CA ALA A 61 2.79 13.56 -0.25
C ALA A 61 2.56 14.24 1.11
N ARG A 62 1.30 14.38 1.58
CA ARG A 62 0.98 14.88 2.93
C ARG A 62 1.45 13.94 4.03
N LYS A 63 1.21 12.64 3.89
CA LYS A 63 1.71 11.62 4.82
C LYS A 63 3.23 11.70 4.95
N TRP A 64 3.93 11.79 3.81
CA TRP A 64 5.38 11.88 3.78
C TRP A 64 5.89 13.23 4.31
N GLN A 65 5.14 14.33 4.10
CA GLN A 65 5.45 15.64 4.68
C GLN A 65 5.53 15.58 6.21
N VAL A 66 4.59 14.92 6.87
CA VAL A 66 4.59 14.75 8.34
C VAL A 66 5.86 14.05 8.81
N LEU A 67 6.29 13.01 8.10
CA LEU A 67 7.46 12.21 8.45
C LEU A 67 8.78 12.95 8.21
N VAL A 68 8.89 13.69 7.10
CA VAL A 68 10.14 14.35 6.71
C VAL A 68 10.37 15.66 7.44
N ARG A 69 9.32 16.33 7.93
CA ARG A 69 9.38 17.68 8.55
C ARG A 69 10.44 17.84 9.64
N LYS A 70 10.80 16.76 10.36
CA LYS A 70 11.82 16.77 11.42
C LYS A 70 13.26 16.95 10.94
N PHE A 71 13.54 16.65 9.67
CA PHE A 71 14.91 16.70 9.13
C PHE A 71 15.00 17.36 7.75
N ALA A 72 13.89 17.54 7.04
CA ALA A 72 13.81 18.39 5.86
C ALA A 72 12.46 19.13 5.83
N ALA A 73 12.50 20.46 5.94
CA ALA A 73 11.32 21.30 5.83
C ALA A 73 11.08 21.64 4.35
N LEU A 74 10.45 20.72 3.61
CA LEU A 74 10.15 20.91 2.19
C LEU A 74 8.69 21.36 1.98
N PRO A 75 8.45 22.28 1.02
CA PRO A 75 7.08 22.67 0.66
C PRO A 75 6.35 21.51 -0.02
N PHE A 76 5.02 21.48 0.11
CA PHE A 76 4.17 20.40 -0.41
C PHE A 76 4.42 20.11 -1.90
N GLY A 77 4.55 21.15 -2.74
CA GLY A 77 4.79 20.98 -4.18
C GLY A 77 6.09 20.22 -4.50
N ARG A 78 7.16 20.44 -3.72
CA ARG A 78 8.42 19.70 -3.89
C ARG A 78 8.27 18.24 -3.47
N LEU A 79 7.53 17.98 -2.38
CA LEU A 79 7.23 16.62 -1.93
C LEU A 79 6.34 15.87 -2.93
N TYR A 80 5.34 16.54 -3.50
CA TYR A 80 4.47 15.97 -4.52
C TYR A 80 5.26 15.58 -5.78
N ARG A 81 6.15 16.45 -6.26
CA ARG A 81 7.09 16.13 -7.35
C ARG A 81 7.99 14.94 -7.01
N ALA A 82 8.42 14.80 -5.75
CA ALA A 82 9.21 13.64 -5.31
C ALA A 82 8.43 12.32 -5.39
N ILE A 83 7.15 12.35 -5.01
CA ILE A 83 6.26 11.20 -5.15
C ILE A 83 6.09 10.83 -6.63
N LEU A 84 5.82 11.81 -7.50
CA LEU A 84 5.67 11.57 -8.94
C LEU A 84 6.95 11.04 -9.58
N ALA A 85 8.10 11.63 -9.29
CA ALA A 85 9.39 11.14 -9.77
C ALA A 85 9.67 9.72 -9.27
N GLY A 86 9.35 9.43 -8.00
CA GLY A 86 9.48 8.09 -7.44
C GLY A 86 8.57 7.07 -8.13
N LEU A 87 7.34 7.44 -8.44
CA LEU A 87 6.40 6.60 -9.21
C LEU A 87 6.92 6.36 -10.63
N ALA A 88 7.38 7.40 -11.33
CA ALA A 88 7.95 7.29 -12.67
C ALA A 88 9.16 6.34 -12.69
N VAL A 89 10.08 6.45 -11.73
CA VAL A 89 11.22 5.54 -11.63
C VAL A 89 10.77 4.13 -11.22
N SER A 90 9.70 3.99 -10.45
CA SER A 90 9.16 2.68 -10.03
C SER A 90 8.55 1.88 -11.17
N LEU A 91 8.06 2.55 -12.22
CA LEU A 91 7.59 1.88 -13.44
C LEU A 91 8.72 1.12 -14.14
N PHE A 92 9.94 1.66 -14.10
CA PHE A 92 11.11 1.06 -14.75
C PHE A 92 11.99 0.24 -13.80
N THR A 93 11.70 0.24 -12.49
CA THR A 93 12.52 -0.45 -11.49
C THR A 93 11.75 -1.58 -10.81
N PRO A 94 12.32 -2.80 -10.73
CA PRO A 94 11.63 -3.93 -10.13
C PRO A 94 11.41 -3.68 -8.63
N ASN A 95 10.32 -4.25 -8.08
CA ASN A 95 10.01 -4.22 -6.64
C ASN A 95 9.86 -2.79 -6.03
N ARG A 96 9.29 -1.84 -6.78
CA ARG A 96 9.00 -0.46 -6.32
C ARG A 96 10.20 0.26 -5.69
N ILE A 97 11.42 -0.08 -6.11
CA ILE A 97 12.66 0.54 -5.59
C ILE A 97 12.67 2.04 -5.92
N GLY A 98 12.07 2.44 -7.04
CA GLY A 98 11.94 3.84 -7.46
C GLY A 98 11.24 4.76 -6.46
N GLU A 99 10.31 4.25 -5.63
CA GLU A 99 9.60 5.06 -4.63
C GLU A 99 10.56 5.63 -3.59
N TYR A 100 11.61 4.86 -3.26
CA TYR A 100 12.68 5.29 -2.38
C TYR A 100 13.64 6.23 -3.12
N ALA A 101 13.98 5.92 -4.37
CA ALA A 101 14.90 6.72 -5.17
C ALA A 101 14.38 8.16 -5.38
N GLY A 102 13.13 8.33 -5.81
CA GLY A 102 12.54 9.66 -6.03
C GLY A 102 12.51 10.53 -4.78
N ARG A 103 12.30 9.90 -3.62
CA ARG A 103 12.30 10.56 -2.30
C ARG A 103 13.70 10.93 -1.81
N ILE A 104 14.71 10.15 -2.18
CA ILE A 104 16.12 10.43 -1.88
C ILE A 104 16.65 11.57 -2.73
N LEU A 105 16.31 11.62 -4.03
CA LEU A 105 16.85 12.62 -4.97
C LEU A 105 16.53 14.07 -4.60
N LEU A 106 15.42 14.30 -3.89
CA LEU A 106 14.94 15.64 -3.52
C LEU A 106 15.28 16.03 -2.07
N VAL A 107 15.91 15.12 -1.32
CA VAL A 107 16.38 15.35 0.04
C VAL A 107 17.90 15.50 -0.01
N GLU A 108 18.47 16.37 0.83
CA GLU A 108 19.92 16.55 0.92
C GLU A 108 20.63 15.22 1.23
N ALA A 109 21.80 14.98 0.62
CA ALA A 109 22.53 13.72 0.72
C ALA A 109 22.76 13.22 2.16
N ARG A 110 22.99 14.15 3.10
CA ARG A 110 23.15 13.86 4.55
C ARG A 110 21.91 13.24 5.21
N HIS A 111 20.75 13.34 4.56
CA HIS A 111 19.45 12.93 5.07
C HIS A 111 18.82 11.76 4.29
N ASN A 112 19.49 11.23 3.26
CA ASN A 112 18.99 10.14 2.41
C ASN A 112 18.50 8.94 3.23
N TRP A 113 19.30 8.50 4.19
CA TRP A 113 18.93 7.35 5.00
C TRP A 113 17.77 7.64 5.98
N LYS A 114 17.62 8.89 6.41
CA LYS A 114 16.45 9.34 7.20
C LYS A 114 15.19 9.32 6.33
N ALA A 115 15.29 9.71 5.06
CA ALA A 115 14.18 9.68 4.10
C ALA A 115 13.72 8.25 3.77
N VAL A 116 14.66 7.30 3.67
CA VAL A 116 14.34 5.86 3.52
C VAL A 116 13.59 5.33 4.73
N VAL A 117 14.10 5.61 5.94
CA VAL A 117 13.47 5.18 7.19
C VAL A 117 12.08 5.82 7.35
N ALA A 118 11.93 7.10 7.06
CA ALA A 118 10.65 7.80 7.04
C ALA A 118 9.66 7.12 6.06
N THR A 119 10.11 6.79 4.85
CA THR A 119 9.28 6.07 3.86
C THR A 119 8.84 4.72 4.38
N LEU A 120 9.74 3.95 5.00
CA LEU A 120 9.41 2.66 5.60
C LEU A 120 8.31 2.78 6.67
N VAL A 121 8.39 3.78 7.56
CA VAL A 121 7.34 4.04 8.56
C VAL A 121 6.01 4.36 7.88
N GLY A 122 6.03 5.22 6.86
CA GLY A 122 4.82 5.54 6.09
C GLY A 122 4.20 4.32 5.40
N SER A 123 5.02 3.38 4.94
CA SER A 123 4.58 2.12 4.35
C SER A 123 4.07 1.13 5.38
N LEU A 124 4.68 1.06 6.57
CA LEU A 124 4.18 0.24 7.69
C LEU A 124 2.81 0.72 8.18
N GLY A 125 2.62 2.03 8.29
CA GLY A 125 1.30 2.61 8.61
C GLY A 125 0.25 2.28 7.55
N GLN A 126 0.63 2.32 6.26
CA GLN A 126 -0.25 1.91 5.17
C GLN A 126 -0.61 0.42 5.24
N LEU A 127 0.38 -0.45 5.46
CA LEU A 127 0.18 -1.88 5.60
C LEU A 127 -0.77 -2.19 6.75
N TRP A 128 -0.60 -1.52 7.89
CA TRP A 128 -1.48 -1.70 9.04
C TRP A 128 -2.94 -1.39 8.70
N VAL A 129 -3.20 -0.26 8.03
CA VAL A 129 -4.56 0.11 7.59
C VAL A 129 -5.14 -0.93 6.64
N ILE A 130 -4.35 -1.41 5.66
CA ILE A 130 -4.78 -2.43 4.71
C ILE A 130 -5.14 -3.73 5.43
N LEU A 131 -4.30 -4.18 6.38
CA LEU A 131 -4.58 -5.40 7.15
C LEU A 131 -5.82 -5.26 8.03
N CYS A 132 -6.07 -4.09 8.62
CA CYS A 132 -7.30 -3.84 9.38
C CYS A 132 -8.53 -3.96 8.48
N ALA A 133 -8.51 -3.27 7.35
CA ALA A 133 -9.64 -3.27 6.42
C ALA A 133 -9.85 -4.66 5.82
N GLY A 134 -8.77 -5.35 5.43
CA GLY A 134 -8.83 -6.69 4.87
C GLY A 134 -9.26 -7.75 5.87
N LEU A 135 -8.92 -7.62 7.15
CA LEU A 135 -9.48 -8.50 8.18
C LEU A 135 -11.00 -8.39 8.25
N VAL A 136 -11.52 -7.15 8.28
CA VAL A 136 -12.97 -6.89 8.31
C VAL A 136 -13.64 -7.38 7.02
N GLY A 137 -13.05 -7.09 5.86
CA GLY A 137 -13.54 -7.54 4.56
C GLY A 137 -13.56 -9.06 4.44
N ALA A 138 -12.49 -9.73 4.87
CA ALA A 138 -12.36 -11.19 4.84
C ALA A 138 -13.43 -11.87 5.69
N VAL A 139 -13.62 -11.40 6.92
CA VAL A 139 -14.65 -11.95 7.81
C VAL A 139 -16.04 -11.78 7.21
N PHE A 140 -16.35 -10.58 6.71
CA PHE A 140 -17.64 -10.34 6.07
C PHE A 140 -17.85 -11.22 4.83
N PHE A 141 -16.84 -11.36 3.98
CA PHE A 141 -16.90 -12.18 2.76
C PHE A 141 -17.08 -13.67 3.08
N LEU A 142 -16.27 -14.20 4.01
CA LEU A 142 -16.35 -15.60 4.44
C LEU A 142 -17.70 -15.94 5.04
N GLN A 143 -18.31 -15.01 5.78
CA GLN A 143 -19.63 -15.20 6.35
C GLN A 143 -20.76 -15.07 5.31
N ALA A 144 -20.74 -13.98 4.52
CA ALA A 144 -21.87 -13.62 3.67
C ALA A 144 -21.91 -14.33 2.31
N VAL A 145 -20.77 -14.84 1.83
CA VAL A 145 -20.65 -15.47 0.50
C VAL A 145 -20.36 -16.95 0.62
N LEU A 146 -19.39 -17.33 1.46
CA LEU A 146 -18.92 -18.72 1.55
C LEU A 146 -19.60 -19.53 2.66
N GLY A 147 -20.38 -18.89 3.54
CA GLY A 147 -21.12 -19.58 4.61
C GLY A 147 -20.22 -20.37 5.56
N VAL A 148 -19.01 -19.89 5.83
CA VAL A 148 -18.02 -20.61 6.64
C VAL A 148 -18.50 -20.76 8.09
N GLU A 149 -18.19 -21.93 8.68
CA GLU A 149 -18.51 -22.25 10.07
C GLU A 149 -18.07 -21.17 11.07
N PRO A 150 -18.93 -20.79 12.04
CA PRO A 150 -18.65 -19.70 12.98
C PRO A 150 -17.35 -19.87 13.76
N TYR A 151 -16.97 -21.10 14.09
CA TYR A 151 -15.73 -21.39 14.83
C TYR A 151 -14.47 -21.03 14.03
N VAL A 152 -14.45 -21.33 12.74
CA VAL A 152 -13.32 -20.99 11.85
C VAL A 152 -13.23 -19.48 11.69
N LEU A 153 -14.37 -18.81 11.55
CA LEU A 153 -14.45 -17.36 11.46
C LEU A 153 -13.93 -16.66 12.73
N GLN A 154 -14.30 -17.17 13.92
CA GLN A 154 -13.81 -16.68 15.21
C GLN A 154 -12.29 -16.88 15.36
N LEU A 155 -11.77 -18.04 14.95
CA LEU A 155 -10.33 -18.31 14.97
C LEU A 155 -9.56 -17.35 14.03
N LEU A 156 -10.05 -17.16 12.80
CA LEU A 156 -9.43 -16.24 11.84
C LEU A 156 -9.48 -14.79 12.35
N PHE A 157 -10.62 -14.36 12.88
CA PHE A 157 -10.76 -13.02 13.42
C PHE A 157 -9.86 -12.78 14.64
N SER A 158 -9.74 -13.75 15.54
CA SER A 158 -8.87 -13.62 16.72
C SER A 158 -7.39 -13.59 16.35
N LEU A 159 -6.92 -14.49 15.47
CA LEU A 159 -5.54 -14.51 14.97
C LEU A 159 -5.22 -13.23 14.17
N GLY A 160 -6.11 -12.81 13.28
CA GLY A 160 -5.95 -11.59 12.51
C GLY A 160 -5.90 -10.35 13.39
N SER A 161 -6.79 -10.25 14.38
CA SER A 161 -6.82 -9.15 15.34
C SER A 161 -5.55 -9.12 16.19
N ALA A 162 -5.04 -10.28 16.63
CA ALA A 162 -3.78 -10.37 17.35
C ALA A 162 -2.59 -9.89 16.51
N LEU A 163 -2.54 -10.25 15.22
CA LEU A 163 -1.51 -9.77 14.30
C LEU A 163 -1.57 -8.25 14.10
N VAL A 164 -2.76 -7.72 13.84
CA VAL A 164 -3.00 -6.27 13.66
C VAL A 164 -2.63 -5.50 14.92
N LEU A 165 -2.98 -6.00 16.11
CA LEU A 165 -2.62 -5.40 17.39
C LEU A 165 -1.10 -5.45 17.62
N CYS A 166 -0.46 -6.58 17.32
CA CYS A 166 0.99 -6.73 17.42
C CYS A 166 1.72 -5.72 16.52
N LEU A 167 1.27 -5.56 15.28
CA LEU A 167 1.81 -4.57 14.34
C LEU A 167 1.57 -3.13 14.83
N LEU A 168 0.40 -2.84 15.42
CA LEU A 168 0.10 -1.54 16.00
C LEU A 168 1.05 -1.20 17.15
N LEU A 169 1.25 -2.14 18.06
CA LEU A 169 2.18 -2.00 19.18
C LEU A 169 3.61 -1.79 18.68
N PHE A 170 4.04 -2.53 17.66
CA PHE A 170 5.33 -2.34 17.03
C PHE A 170 5.46 -0.95 16.39
N PHE A 171 4.39 -0.45 15.75
CA PHE A 171 4.35 0.85 15.10
C PHE A 171 4.45 2.02 16.10
N PHE A 172 3.80 1.92 17.27
CA PHE A 172 3.93 2.94 18.32
C PHE A 172 5.17 2.78 19.19
N HIS A 173 5.68 1.56 19.34
CA HIS A 173 6.86 1.23 20.13
C HIS A 173 8.00 0.75 19.24
N ILE A 174 8.38 1.56 18.25
CA ILE A 174 9.47 1.26 17.31
C ILE A 174 10.79 0.94 18.03
N GLU A 175 10.98 1.43 19.27
CA GLU A 175 12.13 1.07 20.11
C GLU A 175 12.15 -0.40 20.55
N LEU A 176 10.98 -1.00 20.82
CA LEU A 176 10.87 -2.44 21.08
C LEU A 176 11.20 -3.22 19.79
N GLY A 177 10.69 -2.75 18.66
CA GLY A 177 10.96 -3.34 17.36
C GLY A 177 12.44 -3.31 16.98
N ALA A 178 13.09 -2.16 17.14
CA ALA A 178 14.52 -2.01 16.88
C ALA A 178 15.38 -2.86 17.84
N ARG A 179 14.96 -3.04 19.09
CA ARG A 179 15.62 -3.94 20.06
C ARG A 179 15.47 -5.41 19.66
N LEU A 180 14.28 -5.82 19.25
CA LEU A 180 14.01 -7.19 18.80
C LEU A 180 14.82 -7.52 17.53
N VAL A 181 14.84 -6.62 16.56
CA VAL A 181 15.60 -6.78 15.31
C VAL A 181 17.11 -6.84 15.58
N ARG A 182 17.62 -6.13 16.58
CA ARG A 182 19.05 -6.21 16.99
C ARG A 182 19.43 -7.55 17.62
N ARG A 183 18.47 -8.29 18.19
CA ARG A 183 18.71 -9.62 18.79
C ARG A 183 18.63 -10.76 17.78
N LEU A 184 18.17 -10.51 16.56
CA LEU A 184 18.13 -11.54 15.52
C LEU A 184 19.54 -11.83 14.96
N PRO A 185 19.86 -13.10 14.64
CA PRO A 185 21.18 -13.49 14.13
C PRO A 185 21.57 -12.80 12.81
N CYS A 186 20.61 -12.31 12.03
CA CYS A 186 20.83 -11.56 10.80
C CYS A 186 21.15 -10.05 11.02
N ALA A 187 21.29 -9.60 12.27
CA ALA A 187 21.41 -8.17 12.60
C ALA A 187 22.66 -7.50 12.00
N GLY A 188 23.73 -8.23 11.68
CA GLY A 188 24.97 -7.68 11.13
C GLY A 188 24.77 -6.84 9.85
N ARG A 189 23.92 -7.30 8.94
CA ARG A 189 23.57 -6.58 7.70
C ARG A 189 22.63 -5.40 7.92
N LEU A 190 21.81 -5.45 8.97
CA LEU A 190 20.87 -4.38 9.34
C LEU A 190 21.48 -3.31 10.26
N ARG A 191 22.71 -3.49 10.79
CA ARG A 191 23.35 -2.54 11.73
C ARG A 191 23.52 -1.13 11.18
N LYS A 192 23.87 -0.98 9.89
CA LYS A 192 23.99 0.33 9.22
C LYS A 192 22.64 1.07 9.21
N PRO A 193 21.52 0.47 8.74
CA PRO A 193 20.22 1.10 8.84
C PRO A 193 19.73 1.34 10.27
N LEU A 194 20.01 0.39 11.18
CA LEU A 194 19.65 0.46 12.60
C LEU A 194 20.20 1.71 13.31
N ARG A 195 21.31 2.31 12.83
CA ARG A 195 21.92 3.54 13.40
C ARG A 195 21.11 4.79 13.06
N HIS A 196 20.51 4.84 11.88
CA HIS A 196 19.65 5.95 11.45
C HIS A 196 18.21 5.85 11.96
N LEU A 197 17.82 4.71 12.54
CA LEU A 197 16.57 4.57 13.29
C LEU A 197 16.50 5.50 14.51
N GLY A 198 17.59 6.17 14.90
CA GLY A 198 17.55 7.24 15.90
C GLY A 198 16.58 8.37 15.53
N VAL A 199 16.28 8.56 14.25
CA VAL A 199 15.23 9.49 13.78
C VAL A 199 13.84 9.03 14.22
N LEU A 200 13.61 7.72 14.32
CA LEU A 200 12.32 7.15 14.73
C LEU A 200 11.99 7.49 16.19
N ARG A 201 13.02 7.59 17.04
CA ARG A 201 12.85 8.00 18.46
C ARG A 201 12.34 9.44 18.60
N ARG A 202 12.42 10.24 17.53
CA ARG A 202 11.97 11.64 17.52
C ARG A 202 10.53 11.80 17.04
N TYR A 203 9.89 10.73 16.54
CA TYR A 203 8.48 10.81 16.18
C TYR A 203 7.62 10.78 17.43
N THR A 204 6.75 11.77 17.53
CA THR A 204 5.76 11.84 18.60
C THR A 204 4.57 10.93 18.27
N LYS A 205 3.84 10.47 19.30
CA LYS A 205 2.60 9.70 19.10
C LYS A 205 1.61 10.42 18.19
N ARG A 206 1.53 11.76 18.28
CA ARG A 206 0.69 12.61 17.44
C ARG A 206 1.05 12.55 15.95
N GLU A 207 2.34 12.45 15.63
CA GLU A 207 2.80 12.34 14.24
C GLU A 207 2.51 10.95 13.68
N LEU A 208 2.72 9.90 14.48
CA LEU A 208 2.39 8.53 14.11
C LEU A 208 0.88 8.34 13.91
N THR A 209 0.03 8.89 14.79
CA THR A 209 -1.42 8.87 14.58
C THR A 209 -1.85 9.66 13.35
N ALA A 210 -1.23 10.83 13.09
CA ALA A 210 -1.49 11.58 11.86
C ALA A 210 -1.13 10.76 10.60
N VAL A 211 -0.02 10.01 10.62
CA VAL A 211 0.39 9.11 9.53
C VAL A 211 -0.61 7.99 9.31
N LEU A 212 -1.17 7.42 10.38
CA LEU A 212 -2.26 6.43 10.28
C LEU A 212 -3.52 7.06 9.70
N GLY A 213 -3.89 8.28 10.13
CA GLY A 213 -5.03 9.02 9.58
C GLY A 213 -4.88 9.29 8.07
N TRP A 214 -3.70 9.75 7.63
CA TRP A 214 -3.41 9.93 6.21
C TRP A 214 -3.43 8.60 5.43
N SER A 215 -2.92 7.52 6.03
CA SER A 215 -2.96 6.18 5.43
C SER A 215 -4.39 5.65 5.28
N ALA A 216 -5.26 5.90 6.27
CA ALA A 216 -6.67 5.54 6.27
C ALA A 216 -7.44 6.31 5.19
N LEU A 217 -7.24 7.63 5.10
CA LEU A 217 -7.85 8.44 4.05
C LEU A 217 -7.38 8.00 2.65
N ARG A 218 -6.09 7.66 2.51
CA ARG A 218 -5.54 7.13 1.27
C ARG A 218 -6.18 5.80 0.89
N TYR A 219 -6.35 4.91 1.86
CA TYR A 219 -7.04 3.64 1.66
C TYR A 219 -8.49 3.84 1.25
N ALA A 220 -9.23 4.75 1.89
CA ALA A 220 -10.61 5.07 1.52
C ALA A 220 -10.70 5.56 0.07
N VAL A 221 -9.80 6.47 -0.36
CA VAL A 221 -9.73 6.90 -1.76
C VAL A 221 -9.46 5.73 -2.69
N TYR A 222 -8.52 4.84 -2.36
CA TYR A 222 -8.23 3.65 -3.15
C TYR A 222 -9.45 2.69 -3.25
N ALA A 223 -10.16 2.47 -2.14
CA ALA A 223 -11.37 1.66 -2.11
C ALA A 223 -12.48 2.28 -2.97
N CYS A 224 -12.67 3.60 -2.91
CA CYS A 224 -13.59 4.31 -3.80
C CYS A 224 -13.19 4.20 -5.27
N GLN A 225 -11.89 4.33 -5.59
CA GLN A 225 -11.39 4.14 -6.96
C GLN A 225 -11.72 2.75 -7.49
N TYR A 226 -11.49 1.71 -6.68
CA TYR A 226 -11.81 0.36 -7.09
C TYR A 226 -13.31 0.17 -7.24
N PHE A 227 -14.12 0.68 -6.31
CA PHE A 227 -15.58 0.62 -6.41
C PHE A 227 -16.09 1.28 -7.70
N PHE A 228 -15.59 2.47 -8.05
CA PHE A 228 -15.96 3.14 -9.30
C PHE A 228 -15.51 2.36 -10.54
N MET A 229 -14.37 1.66 -10.49
CA MET A 229 -13.97 0.76 -11.57
C MET A 229 -14.94 -0.43 -11.72
N LEU A 230 -15.45 -1.01 -10.62
CA LEU A 230 -16.47 -2.06 -10.71
C LEU A 230 -17.77 -1.54 -11.33
N GLN A 231 -18.20 -0.33 -10.95
CA GLN A 231 -19.38 0.32 -11.53
C GLN A 231 -19.18 0.63 -13.02
N PHE A 232 -17.98 1.02 -13.44
CA PHE A 232 -17.64 1.23 -14.85
C PHE A 232 -17.86 -0.05 -15.67
N PHE A 233 -17.46 -1.21 -15.16
CA PHE A 233 -17.70 -2.51 -15.80
C PHE A 233 -19.14 -3.04 -15.63
N GLY A 234 -20.07 -2.23 -15.09
CA GLY A 234 -21.48 -2.60 -14.94
C GLY A 234 -21.73 -3.70 -13.90
N VAL A 235 -20.79 -3.94 -12.98
CA VAL A 235 -20.98 -4.93 -11.91
C VAL A 235 -21.77 -4.27 -10.78
N GLU A 236 -23.08 -4.53 -10.74
CA GLU A 236 -23.98 -4.06 -9.69
C GLU A 236 -23.77 -4.84 -8.38
N VAL A 237 -22.68 -4.54 -7.67
CA VAL A 237 -22.45 -5.09 -6.34
C VAL A 237 -23.00 -4.12 -5.28
N PRO A 238 -23.83 -4.58 -4.33
CA PRO A 238 -24.21 -3.77 -3.18
C PRO A 238 -22.97 -3.23 -2.48
N LEU A 239 -22.98 -1.93 -2.13
CA LEU A 239 -21.83 -1.18 -1.60
C LEU A 239 -21.04 -1.93 -0.51
N LEU A 240 -21.74 -2.61 0.41
CA LEU A 240 -21.13 -3.40 1.48
C LEU A 240 -20.41 -4.67 0.97
N LYS A 241 -21.01 -5.39 0.02
CA LYS A 241 -20.43 -6.61 -0.57
C LYS A 241 -19.26 -6.28 -1.51
N GLY A 242 -19.38 -5.19 -2.25
CA GLY A 242 -18.30 -4.66 -3.09
C GLY A 242 -17.09 -4.25 -2.24
N LEU A 243 -17.29 -3.39 -1.25
CA LEU A 243 -16.20 -2.95 -0.37
C LEU A 243 -15.55 -4.11 0.40
N ALA A 244 -16.32 -5.13 0.81
CA ALA A 244 -15.77 -6.30 1.48
C ALA A 244 -14.88 -7.15 0.55
N GLY A 245 -15.27 -7.36 -0.71
CA GLY A 245 -14.44 -8.08 -1.69
C GLY A 245 -13.22 -7.28 -2.19
N ILE A 246 -13.24 -5.96 -2.05
CA ILE A 246 -12.11 -5.06 -2.38
C ILE A 246 -11.09 -5.03 -1.24
N ALA A 247 -11.56 -5.18 -0.01
CA ALA A 247 -10.74 -5.09 1.16
C ALA A 247 -9.90 -6.36 1.40
N THR A 248 -10.38 -7.52 0.96
CA THR A 248 -9.66 -8.81 0.97
C THR A 248 -8.50 -8.85 -0.02
#